data_AF-A0A7V5BRK1-F1
#
_entry.id   AF-A0A7V5BRK1-F1
#
_cell.length_a   1.000
_cell.length_b   1.000
_cell.length_c   1.000
_cell.angle_alpha   90.00
_cell.angle_beta   90.00
_cell.angle_gamma   90.00
#
_symmetry.space_group_name_H-M   'P 1'
#
loop_
_entity.id
_entity.type
_entity.pdbx_description
1 polymer ?
#
loop_
_entity_poly.entity_id
_entity_poly.type
_entity_poly.pdbx_seq_one_letter_code
_entity_poly.pdbx_strand_id
1 'polypeptide(L)' 'MHLAIRLSILVGLALLLPLFVGVVFDILVDSAPLGTLFGMLSGIFLATLLVIRTIQTRYLTLAPVSEAENEEKGEPS' A
#
# COMPACT_ATOMS: atom_id res chain seq x y z
N MET A 1 -7.71 -14.28 -10.66
CA MET A 1 -7.91 -12.98 -11.33
C MET A 1 -8.45 -11.88 -10.39
N HIS A 2 -9.38 -12.15 -9.47
CA HIS A 2 -10.00 -11.10 -8.63
C HIS A 2 -9.04 -10.27 -7.77
N LEU A 3 -7.94 -10.85 -7.26
CA LEU A 3 -7.00 -10.12 -6.40
C LEU A 3 -6.26 -9.00 -7.14
N ALA A 4 -5.79 -9.27 -8.37
CA ALA A 4 -5.06 -8.28 -9.16
C ALA A 4 -5.95 -7.07 -9.47
N ILE A 5 -7.20 -7.33 -9.88
CA ILE A 5 -8.20 -6.27 -10.15
C ILE A 5 -8.45 -5.45 -8.88
N ARG A 6 -8.65 -6.11 -7.73
CA ARG A 6 -8.88 -5.42 -6.46
C ARG A 6 -7.69 -4.56 -6.06
N LEU A 7 -6.47 -5.05 -6.26
CA LEU A 7 -5.26 -4.29 -5.99
C LEU A 7 -5.11 -3.08 -6.92
N SER A 8 -5.35 -3.26 -8.22
CA SER A 8 -5.32 -2.17 -9.19
C SER A 8 -6.32 -1.06 -8.83
N ILE A 9 -7.53 -1.43 -8.41
CA ILE A 9 -8.54 -0.46 -7.94
C ILE A 9 -8.06 0.26 -6.68
N LEU A 10 -7.53 -0.47 -5.69
CA LEU A 10 -7.05 0.12 -4.44
C LEU A 10 -5.86 1.07 -4.67
N VAL A 11 -4.92 0.69 -5.55
CA VAL A 11 -3.78 1.53 -5.93
C VAL A 11 -4.26 2.76 -6.69
N GLY A 12 -5.18 2.60 -7.64
CA GLY A 12 -5.77 3.72 -8.37
C GLY A 12 -6.47 4.71 -7.42
N LEU A 13 -7.26 4.21 -6.48
CA LEU A 13 -7.91 5.03 -5.46
C LEU A 13 -6.89 5.72 -4.54
N ALA A 14 -5.85 5.01 -4.11
CA ALA A 14 -4.81 5.57 -3.25
C ALA A 14 -4.02 6.70 -3.92
N LEU A 15 -3.94 6.72 -5.26
CA LEU A 15 -3.31 7.81 -6.01
C LEU A 15 -4.28 8.95 -6.30
N LEU A 16 -5.51 8.62 -6.73
CA LEU A 16 -6.47 9.60 -7.21
C LEU A 16 -7.15 10.37 -6.07
N LEU A 17 -7.47 9.72 -4.94
CA LEU A 17 -8.14 10.40 -3.82
C LEU A 17 -7.28 11.52 -3.22
N PRO A 18 -6.02 11.27 -2.81
CA PRO A 18 -5.19 12.32 -2.21
C PRO A 18 -4.88 13.44 -3.19
N LEU A 19 -4.67 13.11 -4.46
CA LEU A 19 -4.49 14.10 -5.52
C LEU A 19 -5.74 14.98 -5.69
N PHE A 20 -6.92 14.36 -5.77
CA PHE A 20 -8.19 15.09 -5.88
C PHE A 20 -8.42 16.02 -4.69
N VAL A 21 -8.20 15.53 -3.47
CA VAL A 21 -8.32 16.34 -2.25
C VAL A 21 -7.33 17.51 -2.27
N GLY A 22 -6.10 17.26 -2.70
CA GLY A 22 -5.07 18.29 -2.82
C GLY A 22 -5.44 19.41 -3.80
N VAL A 23 -5.94 19.03 -4.98
CA VAL A 23 -6.40 19.98 -6.01
C VAL A 23 -7.61 20.78 -5.51
N VAL A 24 -8.59 20.11 -4.91
CA VAL A 24 -9.78 20.79 -4.37
C VAL A 24 -9.40 21.77 -3.25
N PHE A 25 -8.46 21.39 -2.39
CA PHE A 25 -7.95 22.27 -1.34
C PHE A 25 -7.29 23.52 -1.93
N ASP A 26 -6.41 23.36 -2.92
CA ASP A 26 -5.75 24.50 -3.57
C ASP A 26 -6.76 25.46 -4.22
N ILE A 27 -7.80 24.92 -4.86
CA ILE A 27 -8.88 25.73 -5.46
C ILE A 27 -9.67 26.49 -4.39
N LEU A 28 -9.99 25.84 -3.26
CA LEU A 28 -10.81 26.45 -2.21
C LEU A 28 -10.06 27.52 -1.42
N VAL A 29 -8.75 27.34 -1.23
CA VAL A 29 -7.91 28.24 -0.42
C VAL A 29 -7.27 29.34 -1.29
N ASP A 30 -7.40 29.25 -2.62
CA ASP A 30 -6.75 30.13 -3.61
C ASP A 30 -5.23 30.23 -3.34
N SER A 31 -4.65 29.11 -2.89
CA SER A 31 -3.25 29.01 -2.50
C SER A 31 -2.39 28.54 -3.66
N ALA A 32 -1.07 28.77 -3.54
CA ALA A 32 -0.08 28.04 -4.31
C ALA A 32 -0.35 26.52 -4.24
N PRO A 33 0.08 25.71 -5.25
CA PRO A 33 -0.31 24.31 -5.42
C PRO A 33 0.34 23.34 -4.42
N LEU A 34 0.30 23.69 -3.14
CA LEU A 34 0.89 22.95 -2.02
C LEU A 34 0.01 21.75 -1.64
N GLY A 35 -1.31 21.90 -1.70
CA GLY A 35 -2.26 20.82 -1.48
C GLY A 35 -2.10 19.72 -2.53
N THR A 36 -1.98 20.10 -3.80
CA THR A 36 -1.71 19.19 -4.92
C THR A 36 -0.38 18.47 -4.73
N LEU A 37 0.69 19.19 -4.37
CA LEU A 37 2.01 18.59 -4.11
C LEU A 37 1.94 17.57 -2.96
N PHE A 38 1.29 17.93 -1.86
CA PHE A 38 1.08 17.04 -0.72
C PHE A 38 0.20 15.84 -1.07
N GLY A 39 -0.86 16.06 -1.85
CA GLY A 39 -1.75 15.02 -2.37
C GLY A 39 -1.00 14.01 -3.24
N MET A 40 -0.11 14.48 -4.12
CA MET A 40 0.75 13.61 -4.93
C MET A 40 1.67 12.76 -4.05
N LEU A 41 2.42 13.39 -3.14
CA LEU A 41 3.39 12.70 -2.30
C LEU A 41 2.71 11.68 -1.37
N SER A 42 1.61 12.07 -0.73
CA SER A 42 0.84 11.18 0.15
C SER A 42 0.20 10.03 -0.62
N GLY A 43 -0.33 10.28 -1.83
CA GLY A 43 -0.88 9.24 -2.68
C GLY A 43 0.15 8.21 -3.13
N ILE A 44 1.34 8.65 -3.56
CA ILE A 44 2.46 7.75 -3.90
C ILE A 44 2.87 6.91 -2.70
N PHE A 45 2.98 7.54 -1.52
CA PHE A 45 3.36 6.84 -0.30
C PHE A 45 2.33 5.75 0.08
N LEU A 46 1.03 6.08 0.05
CA LEU A 46 -0.05 5.14 0.36
C LEU A 46 -0.12 3.99 -0.64
N ALA A 47 0.00 4.28 -1.93
CA ALA A 47 0.03 3.27 -2.98
C ALA A 47 1.21 2.29 -2.79
N THR A 48 2.39 2.82 -2.46
CA THR A 48 3.59 2.02 -2.19
C THR A 48 3.37 1.10 -0.99
N LEU A 49 2.79 1.62 0.10
CA LEU A 49 2.54 0.87 1.32
C LEU A 49 1.53 -0.27 1.08
N LEU A 50 0.49 -0.03 0.28
CA LEU A 50 -0.46 -1.06 -0.14
C LEU A 50 0.18 -2.17 -0.96
N VAL A 51 1.08 -1.83 -1.90
CA VAL A 51 1.83 -2.81 -2.68
C VAL A 51 2.72 -3.65 -1.78
N ILE A 52 3.48 -3.03 -0.88
CA ILE A 52 4.36 -3.72 0.08
C ILE A 52 3.55 -4.69 0.95
N ARG A 53 2.45 -4.20 1.57
CA ARG A 53 1.56 -5.03 2.38
C ARG A 53 1.05 -6.23 1.59
N THR A 54 0.68 -6.02 0.33
CA THR A 54 0.17 -7.10 -0.53
C THR A 54 1.25 -8.14 -0.83
N ILE A 55 2.48 -7.70 -1.13
CA ILE A 55 3.61 -8.60 -1.36
C ILE A 55 3.93 -9.39 -0.09
N GLN A 56 3.96 -8.75 1.07
CA GLN A 56 4.19 -9.41 2.35
C GLN A 56 3.12 -10.45 2.67
N THR A 57 1.82 -10.11 2.51
CA THR A 57 0.73 -11.07 2.70
C THR A 57 0.88 -12.26 1.76
N ARG A 58 1.29 -12.05 0.51
CA ARG A 58 1.56 -13.13 -0.44
C ARG A 58 2.75 -13.98 -0.02
N TYR A 59 3.84 -13.36 0.41
CA TYR A 59 5.01 -14.06 0.91
C TYR A 59 4.66 -14.95 2.11
N LEU A 60 3.92 -14.42 3.10
CA LEU A 60 3.48 -15.20 4.27
C LEU A 60 2.51 -16.33 3.92
N THR A 61 1.73 -16.18 2.86
CA THR A 61 0.81 -17.23 2.40
C THR A 61 1.56 -18.34 1.63
N LEU A 62 2.63 -17.98 0.93
CA LEU A 62 3.42 -18.89 0.06
C LEU A 62 4.60 -19.53 0.78
N ALA A 63 5.15 -18.86 1.78
CA ALA A 63 6.08 -19.41 2.75
C ALA A 63 5.28 -19.73 4.02
N PRO A 64 4.63 -20.91 4.12
CA PRO A 64 4.39 -21.43 5.45
C PRO A 64 5.76 -21.43 6.13
N VAL A 65 5.89 -20.73 7.25
CA VAL A 65 7.04 -20.89 8.14
C VAL A 65 7.15 -22.39 8.33
N SER A 66 8.12 -23.00 7.65
CA SER A 66 8.26 -24.43 7.67
C SER A 66 8.56 -24.77 9.11
N GLU A 67 7.63 -25.46 9.77
CA GLU A 67 7.91 -26.14 11.03
C GLU A 67 9.15 -27.06 10.90
N ALA A 68 9.62 -27.33 9.68
CA ALA A 68 10.90 -27.94 9.38
C ALA A 68 12.15 -27.22 9.95
N GLU A 69 12.12 -25.92 10.27
CA GLU A 69 13.28 -25.28 10.95
C GLU A 69 13.25 -25.52 12.49
N ASN A 70 12.10 -25.88 13.06
CA ASN A 70 12.00 -26.22 14.49
C ASN A 70 12.27 -27.70 14.77
N GLU A 71 12.04 -28.61 13.82
CA GLU A 71 12.46 -30.01 13.95
C GLU A 71 13.97 -30.20 13.78
N GLU A 72 14.66 -29.33 13.02
CA GLU A 72 16.11 -29.42 12.82
C GLU A 72 16.94 -28.84 13.99
N LYS A 73 16.33 -27.99 14.84
CA LYS A 73 16.99 -27.39 16.01
C LYS A 73 16.84 -28.14 17.32
N GLY A 74 16.10 -29.26 17.35
CA GLY A 74 16.12 -30.20 18.48
C GLY A 74 15.86 -29.58 19.85
N GLU A 75 14.95 -28.61 19.96
CA GLU A 75 14.54 -28.10 21.28
C GLU A 75 13.45 -29.01 21.86
N PRO A 76 13.71 -29.70 22.99
CA PRO A 76 12.73 -30.56 23.62
C PRO A 76 11.63 -29.72 24.28
N SER A 77 10.40 -30.15 24.03
CA SER A 77 9.14 -29.73 24.68
C SER A 77 9.12 -29.90 26.19
#